data_AF-A0A7J2KA35-F1
#
_entry.id   AF-A0A7J2KA35-F1
#
_cell.length_a   1.000
_cell.length_b   1.000
_cell.length_c   1.000
_cell.angle_alpha   90.00
_cell.angle_beta   90.00
_cell.angle_gamma   90.00
#
_symmetry.space_group_name_H-M   'P 1'
#
loop_
_entity.id
_entity.type
_entity.pdbx_description
1 polymer ?
#
loop_
_entity_poly.entity_id
_entity_poly.type
_entity_poly.pdbx_seq_one_letter_code
_entity_poly.pdbx_strand_id
1 'polypeptide(L)'
;EVMARLSAIRRNKISVFFIGCPHLGLKELEYVYDVLSRQGVKEKIILSTSKFIYNVAEKKGLINKLKELGVIVIKDTCPIVSRLKIEGAIKTNSVKAAFYIRRLHGLEVVLDDL
;
A
#
# COMPACT_ATOMS: atom_id res chain seq x y z
N GLU A 1 -16.17 21.10 -2.84
CA GLU A 1 -15.74 19.83 -3.47
C GLU A 1 -14.58 19.15 -2.73
N VAL A 2 -13.43 19.81 -2.54
CA VAL A 2 -12.26 19.24 -1.82
C VAL A 2 -12.50 19.05 -0.32
N MET A 3 -13.04 20.05 0.37
CA MET A 3 -13.30 19.98 1.82
C MET A 3 -14.31 18.88 2.19
N ALA A 4 -15.27 18.59 1.32
CA ALA A 4 -16.25 17.52 1.52
C ALA A 4 -15.59 16.13 1.45
N ARG A 5 -14.67 15.93 0.50
CA ARG A 5 -13.85 14.72 0.38
C ARG A 5 -12.91 14.56 1.58
N LEU A 6 -12.21 15.63 1.98
CA LEU A 6 -11.37 15.61 3.19
C LEU A 6 -12.19 15.28 4.45
N SER A 7 -13.41 15.80 4.55
CA SER A 7 -14.32 15.49 5.65
C SER A 7 -14.89 14.07 5.58
N ALA A 8 -15.09 13.50 4.38
CA ALA A 8 -15.49 12.11 4.19
C ALA A 8 -14.35 11.13 4.53
N ILE A 9 -13.13 11.44 4.12
CA ILE A 9 -11.90 10.74 4.52
C ILE A 9 -11.70 10.83 6.03
N ARG A 10 -11.91 11.99 6.67
CA ARG A 10 -11.84 12.10 8.14
C ARG A 10 -12.90 11.28 8.86
N ARG A 11 -14.08 11.10 8.25
CA ARG A 11 -15.16 10.27 8.78
C ARG A 11 -14.88 8.77 8.61
N ASN A 12 -14.20 8.38 7.53
CA ASN A 12 -13.83 6.98 7.27
C ASN A 12 -12.42 6.70 7.77
N LYS A 13 -12.28 5.78 8.75
CA LYS A 13 -10.96 5.32 9.18
C LYS A 13 -10.16 4.80 7.98
N ILE A 14 -8.90 5.26 7.84
CA ILE A 14 -7.98 4.69 6.86
C ILE A 14 -7.73 3.23 7.26
N SER A 15 -8.08 2.32 6.37
CA SER A 15 -8.07 0.89 6.63
C SER A 15 -6.81 0.23 6.08
N VAL A 16 -6.29 0.73 4.97
CA VAL A 16 -5.19 0.13 4.22
C VAL A 16 -4.34 1.21 3.57
N PHE A 17 -3.00 1.09 3.69
CA PHE A 17 -2.04 1.81 2.88
C PHE A 17 -1.50 0.87 1.79
N PHE A 18 -1.81 1.17 0.53
CA PHE A 18 -1.30 0.45 -0.62
C PHE A 18 -0.15 1.20 -1.31
N ILE A 19 1.00 0.56 -1.45
CA ILE A 19 2.23 1.14 -2.00
C ILE A 19 2.76 0.24 -3.12
N GLY A 20 3.23 0.85 -4.20
CA GLY A 20 3.87 0.11 -5.29
C GLY A 20 2.97 -0.19 -6.48
N CYS A 21 2.30 0.83 -7.03
CA CYS A 21 1.61 0.71 -8.32
C CYS A 21 2.44 1.42 -9.41
N PRO A 22 3.12 0.67 -10.32
CA PRO A 22 2.92 -0.75 -10.64
C PRO A 22 3.66 -1.76 -9.74
N HIS A 23 4.88 -1.46 -9.28
CA HIS A 23 5.65 -2.33 -8.37
C HIS A 23 6.79 -1.54 -7.70
N LEU A 24 7.14 -1.91 -6.47
CA LEU A 24 8.35 -1.46 -5.79
C LEU A 24 9.57 -2.25 -6.26
N GLY A 25 10.68 -1.56 -6.45
CA GLY A 25 12.02 -2.14 -6.58
C GLY A 25 12.62 -2.52 -5.22
N LEU A 26 13.80 -3.15 -5.26
CA LEU A 26 14.46 -3.63 -4.04
C LEU A 26 14.81 -2.49 -3.07
N LYS A 27 15.39 -1.40 -3.57
CA LYS A 27 15.77 -0.24 -2.74
C LYS A 27 14.58 0.42 -2.06
N GLU A 28 13.43 0.46 -2.75
CA GLU A 28 12.21 1.00 -2.18
C GLU A 28 11.66 0.10 -1.06
N LEU A 29 11.74 -1.23 -1.22
CA LEU A 29 11.40 -2.17 -0.14
C LEU A 29 12.32 -2.00 1.08
N GLU A 30 13.63 -1.83 0.84
CA GLU A 30 14.61 -1.57 1.91
C GLU A 30 14.31 -0.25 2.64
N TYR A 31 13.96 0.80 1.88
CA TYR A 31 13.54 2.09 2.43
C TYR A 31 12.27 1.97 3.27
N VAL A 32 11.23 1.32 2.74
CA VAL A 32 9.97 1.08 3.47
C VAL A 32 10.25 0.34 4.78
N TYR A 33 11.08 -0.69 4.75
CA TYR A 33 11.47 -1.43 5.96
C TYR A 33 12.15 -0.52 6.98
N ASP A 34 13.13 0.29 6.58
CA ASP A 34 13.85 1.19 7.49
C ASP A 34 12.89 2.18 8.18
N VAL A 35 11.99 2.81 7.40
CA VAL A 35 10.97 3.73 7.93
C VAL A 35 10.05 3.03 8.92
N LEU A 36 9.47 1.90 8.54
CA LEU A 36 8.50 1.18 9.37
C LEU A 36 9.13 0.56 10.62
N SER A 37 10.39 0.12 10.54
CA SER A 37 11.12 -0.42 11.70
C SER A 37 11.34 0.62 12.80
N ARG A 38 11.39 1.91 12.44
CA ARG A 38 11.60 3.03 13.37
C ARG A 38 10.29 3.62 13.87
N GLN A 39 9.30 3.75 12.98
CA GLN A 39 8.04 4.44 13.27
C GLN A 39 6.91 3.51 13.74
N GLY A 40 7.04 2.21 13.47
CA GLY A 40 5.98 1.22 13.69
C GLY A 40 4.90 1.23 12.61
N VAL A 41 4.02 0.22 12.65
CA VAL A 41 2.93 0.04 11.68
C VAL A 41 1.59 0.36 12.35
N LYS A 42 0.94 1.45 11.91
CA LYS A 42 -0.34 1.94 12.49
C LYS A 42 -1.59 1.43 11.75
N GLU A 43 -1.42 1.06 10.50
CA GLU A 43 -2.48 0.64 9.59
C GLU A 43 -2.04 -0.59 8.79
N LYS A 44 -2.97 -1.26 8.12
CA LYS A 44 -2.62 -2.41 7.29
C LYS A 44 -1.86 -1.95 6.06
N ILE A 45 -0.60 -2.34 5.92
CA ILE A 45 0.24 -1.97 4.78
C ILE A 45 0.30 -3.11 3.77
N ILE A 46 0.07 -2.79 2.50
CA ILE A 46 0.22 -3.71 1.37
C ILE A 46 1.25 -3.13 0.41
N LEU A 47 2.34 -3.86 0.21
CA LEU A 47 3.39 -3.55 -0.76
C LEU A 47 3.26 -4.46 -1.97
N SER A 48 3.26 -3.89 -3.17
CA SER A 48 3.34 -4.66 -4.41
C SER A 48 4.74 -4.59 -5.00
N THR A 49 5.29 -5.73 -5.41
CA THR A 49 6.59 -5.85 -6.09
C THR A 49 6.53 -6.90 -7.21
N SER A 50 7.55 -6.98 -8.06
CA SER A 50 7.63 -8.05 -9.06
C SER A 50 8.11 -9.36 -8.42
N LYS A 51 7.77 -10.52 -8.99
CA LYS A 51 8.30 -11.81 -8.51
C LYS A 51 9.81 -11.88 -8.51
N PHE A 52 10.48 -11.26 -9.49
CA PHE A 52 11.94 -11.19 -9.49
C PHE A 52 12.47 -10.48 -8.25
N ILE A 53 11.95 -9.28 -7.95
CA ILE A 53 12.38 -8.50 -6.79
C ILE A 53 11.98 -9.18 -5.48
N TYR A 54 10.78 -9.76 -5.39
CA TYR A 54 10.36 -10.52 -4.23
C TYR A 54 11.35 -11.64 -3.91
N ASN A 55 11.77 -12.43 -4.91
CA ASN A 55 12.70 -13.53 -4.69
C ASN A 55 14.08 -13.04 -4.23
N VAL A 56 14.56 -11.91 -4.77
CA VAL A 56 15.81 -11.28 -4.33
C VAL A 56 15.70 -10.78 -2.89
N ALA A 57 14.60 -10.11 -2.55
CA ALA A 57 14.33 -9.61 -1.20
C ALA A 57 14.16 -10.75 -0.18
N GLU A 58 13.53 -11.86 -0.59
CA GLU A 58 13.33 -13.04 0.27
C GLU A 58 14.66 -13.70 0.61
N LYS A 59 15.55 -13.87 -0.38
CA LYS A 59 16.93 -14.37 -0.16
C LYS A 59 17.74 -13.47 0.80
N LYS A 60 17.45 -12.18 0.83
CA LYS A 60 18.04 -11.20 1.76
C LYS A 60 17.36 -11.18 3.15
N GLY A 61 16.32 -11.98 3.35
CA GLY A 61 15.50 -11.98 4.57
C GLY A 61 14.59 -10.75 4.73
N LEU A 62 14.57 -9.83 3.75
CA LEU A 62 13.80 -8.59 3.82
C LEU A 62 12.29 -8.83 3.85
N ILE A 63 11.82 -9.83 3.09
CA ILE A 63 10.39 -10.18 3.09
C ILE A 63 9.93 -10.67 4.47
N ASN A 64 10.73 -11.46 5.16
CA ASN A 64 10.38 -11.97 6.49
C ASN A 64 10.33 -10.82 7.50
N LYS A 65 11.34 -9.94 7.47
CA LYS A 65 11.39 -8.73 8.30
C LYS A 65 10.16 -7.83 8.08
N LEU A 66 9.74 -7.62 6.83
CA LEU A 66 8.52 -6.85 6.53
C LEU A 66 7.26 -7.55 7.08
N LYS A 67 7.16 -8.88 6.95
CA LYS A 67 6.04 -9.66 7.51
C LYS A 67 5.98 -9.60 9.04
N GLU A 68 7.12 -9.61 9.72
CA GLU A 68 7.23 -9.46 11.18
C GLU A 68 6.70 -8.10 11.66
N LEU A 69 6.83 -7.05 10.83
CA LEU A 69 6.20 -5.74 11.08
C LEU A 69 4.69 -5.72 10.78
N GLY A 70 4.09 -6.84 10.34
CA GLY A 70 2.68 -6.92 9.94
C GLY A 70 2.41 -6.40 8.52
N VAL A 71 3.45 -6.24 7.70
CA VAL A 71 3.31 -5.78 6.30
C VAL A 71 3.02 -6.95 5.38
N ILE A 72 2.06 -6.77 4.48
CA ILE A 72 1.74 -7.74 3.44
C ILE A 72 2.51 -7.37 2.17
N VAL A 73 3.32 -8.29 1.65
CA VAL A 73 4.01 -8.12 0.37
C VAL A 73 3.39 -9.05 -0.68
N ILE A 74 2.79 -8.46 -1.71
CA ILE A 74 2.21 -9.18 -2.85
C ILE A 74 3.15 -9.10 -4.07
N LYS A 75 3.06 -10.12 -4.93
CA LYS A 75 3.86 -10.23 -6.16
C LYS A 75 3.02 -10.64 -7.35
N ASP A 76 3.34 -10.10 -8.53
CA ASP A 76 2.70 -10.39 -9.83
C ASP A 76 1.17 -10.22 -9.86
N THR A 77 0.60 -9.45 -8.92
CA THR A 77 -0.82 -9.13 -8.90
C THR A 77 -1.02 -7.69 -8.46
N CYS A 78 -2.01 -7.03 -9.07
CA CYS A 78 -2.39 -5.67 -8.71
C CYS A 78 -3.70 -5.71 -7.93
N PRO A 79 -3.73 -5.24 -6.67
CA PRO A 79 -4.93 -5.31 -5.85
C PRO A 79 -6.08 -4.52 -6.47
N ILE A 80 -5.76 -3.49 -7.26
CA ILE A 80 -6.73 -2.66 -8.00
C ILE A 80 -7.58 -3.48 -8.98
N VAL A 81 -7.01 -4.48 -9.67
CA VAL A 81 -7.77 -5.31 -10.64
C VAL A 81 -8.44 -6.51 -9.96
N SER A 82 -8.05 -6.82 -8.73
CA SER A 82 -8.74 -7.79 -7.88
C SER A 82 -9.95 -7.15 -7.20
N ARG A 83 -10.95 -7.96 -6.79
CA ARG A 83 -12.07 -7.44 -5.99
C ARG A 83 -11.57 -7.06 -4.59
N LEU A 84 -11.34 -5.77 -4.36
CA LEU A 84 -10.99 -5.26 -3.04
C LEU A 84 -12.24 -5.23 -2.16
N LYS A 85 -12.30 -6.14 -1.18
CA LYS A 85 -13.27 -6.06 -0.08
C LYS A 85 -12.61 -5.31 1.08
N ILE A 86 -12.56 -3.98 0.97
CA ILE A 86 -11.97 -3.11 1.98
C ILE A 86 -13.09 -2.20 2.51
N GLU A 87 -13.28 -2.19 3.82
CA GLU A 87 -14.15 -1.24 4.51
C GLU A 87 -13.30 -0.04 4.94
N GLY A 88 -13.66 1.16 4.50
CA GLY A 88 -12.93 2.40 4.83
C GLY A 88 -12.20 3.03 3.64
N ALA A 89 -11.34 4.00 3.94
CA ALA A 89 -10.55 4.71 2.94
C ALA A 89 -9.19 4.04 2.70
N ILE A 90 -8.70 4.10 1.46
CA ILE A 90 -7.36 3.60 1.10
C ILE A 90 -6.38 4.76 1.00
N LYS A 91 -5.22 4.63 1.63
CA LYS A 91 -4.07 5.51 1.40
C LYS A 91 -3.19 4.91 0.31
N THR A 92 -2.61 5.72 -0.57
CA THR A 92 -1.67 5.23 -1.60
C THR A 92 -0.72 6.32 -2.09
N ASN A 93 0.51 5.92 -2.46
CA ASN A 93 1.51 6.81 -3.04
C ASN A 93 1.41 6.95 -4.58
N SER A 94 0.41 6.32 -5.20
CA SER A 94 0.27 6.27 -6.66
C SER A 94 -1.00 6.95 -7.15
N VAL A 95 -0.83 7.98 -7.98
CA VAL A 95 -1.94 8.66 -8.68
C VAL A 95 -2.73 7.67 -9.55
N LYS A 96 -2.03 6.73 -10.19
CA LYS A 96 -2.66 5.66 -10.99
C LYS A 96 -3.53 4.77 -10.11
N ALA A 97 -3.03 4.38 -8.94
CA ALA A 97 -3.82 3.60 -8.00
C ALA A 97 -5.06 4.35 -7.52
N ALA A 98 -4.90 5.62 -7.14
CA ALA A 98 -6.01 6.43 -6.69
C ALA A 98 -7.09 6.60 -7.78
N PHE A 99 -6.69 6.80 -9.03
CA PHE A 99 -7.62 6.90 -10.15
C PHE A 99 -8.46 5.62 -10.32
N TYR A 100 -7.82 4.46 -10.40
CA TYR A 100 -8.54 3.21 -10.63
C TYR A 100 -9.34 2.74 -9.42
N ILE A 101 -8.84 2.93 -8.20
CA ILE A 101 -9.56 2.54 -6.98
C ILE A 101 -10.87 3.30 -6.87
N ARG A 102 -10.83 4.64 -7.06
CA ARG A 102 -12.03 5.47 -7.06
C ARG A 102 -13.02 5.04 -8.14
N ARG A 103 -12.52 4.80 -9.36
CA ARG A 103 -13.36 4.51 -10.53
C ARG A 103 -13.96 3.10 -10.53
N LEU A 104 -13.19 2.09 -10.13
CA LEU A 104 -13.60 0.69 -10.24
C LEU A 104 -14.27 0.17 -8.97
N HIS A 105 -13.89 0.69 -7.79
CA HIS A 105 -14.39 0.20 -6.50
C HIS A 105 -15.24 1.21 -5.73
N GLY A 106 -15.32 2.46 -6.20
CA GLY A 106 -16.09 3.52 -5.54
C GLY A 106 -15.56 3.91 -4.14
N LEU A 107 -14.33 3.54 -3.81
CA LEU A 107 -13.72 3.79 -2.51
C LEU A 107 -13.10 5.20 -2.45
N GLU A 108 -13.15 5.79 -1.25
CA GLU A 108 -12.40 7.00 -0.93
C GLU A 108 -10.89 6.70 -0.91
N VAL A 109 -10.10 7.62 -1.46
CA VAL A 109 -8.64 7.45 -1.54
C VAL A 109 -7.92 8.70 -1.10
N VAL A 110 -6.90 8.52 -0.27
CA VAL A 110 -5.93 9.53 0.13
C VAL A 110 -4.63 9.31 -0.63
N LEU A 111 -4.14 10.36 -1.29
CA LEU A 111 -2.78 10.34 -1.84
C LEU A 111 -1.82 10.78 -0.74
N ASP A 112 -0.81 9.95 -0.48
CA ASP A 112 0.17 10.22 0.56
C ASP A 112 1.44 9.39 0.35
N ASP A 113 2.53 9.88 0.89
CA ASP A 113 3.82 9.20 0.95
C ASP A 113 3.98 8.48 2.32
N LEU A 114 5.01 7.66 2.45
CA LEU A 114 5.41 6.96 3.67
C LEU A 114 5.97 7.90 4.73
#